data_AF-A0A2T6KBF0-F1
#
_entry.id   AF-A0A2T6KBF0-F1
#
_cell.length_a   1.000
_cell.length_b   1.000
_cell.length_c   1.000
_cell.angle_alpha   90.00
_cell.angle_beta   90.00
_cell.angle_gamma   90.00
#
_symmetry.space_group_name_H-M   'P 1'
#
loop_
_entity.id
_entity.type
_entity.pdbx_description
1 polymer ?
#
loop_
_entity_poly.entity_id
_entity_poly.type
_entity_poly.pdbx_seq_one_letter_code
_entity_poly.pdbx_strand_id
1 'polypeptide(L)'
;MNQSDLSEAFGLQIGALTIGTRYEINSESEETMDNTEVRIRMIMYNLWMDAQSKKLADSLKRKQAEHFEQLYEFSYGVSMYDTEQYTPRDAGSLALRIIDEKQAFIKRNERLILRHERFIKITNSLDYSSKRILVDYFEFRKKIDYELLRNTLTKHLKTIERIYKVDEDSKESDADNREDELQDKLGRKRYLINRRNVYMTPEEYVVHSEKEKAERIKFYEQVGLSMP
;
A
#
# COMPACT_ATOMS: atom_id res chain seq x y z
N MET A 1 -1.55 18.16 8.12
CA MET A 1 -2.50 17.12 7.75
C MET A 1 -1.69 15.91 7.33
N ASN A 2 -1.67 14.90 8.17
CA ASN A 2 -1.00 13.62 7.94
C ASN A 2 -2.06 12.53 7.67
N GLN A 3 -1.63 11.32 7.32
CA GLN A 3 -2.55 10.20 7.06
C GLN A 3 -3.33 9.78 8.32
N SER A 4 -2.71 9.90 9.50
CA SER A 4 -3.37 9.65 10.78
C SER A 4 -4.56 10.59 10.98
N ASP A 5 -4.34 11.90 10.81
CA ASP A 5 -5.38 12.93 10.94
C ASP A 5 -6.56 12.67 9.97
N LEU A 6 -6.29 12.15 8.76
CA LEU A 6 -7.34 11.82 7.79
C LEU A 6 -8.17 10.61 8.22
N SER A 7 -7.54 9.61 8.82
CA SER A 7 -8.19 8.41 9.34
C SER A 7 -9.07 8.74 10.54
N GLU A 8 -8.56 9.55 11.47
CA GLU A 8 -9.31 10.03 12.63
C GLU A 8 -10.50 10.90 12.20
N ALA A 9 -10.28 11.82 11.24
CA ALA A 9 -11.35 12.64 10.68
C ALA A 9 -12.45 11.79 10.00
N PHE A 10 -12.08 10.67 9.36
CA PHE A 10 -13.06 9.73 8.83
C PHE A 10 -13.88 9.10 9.95
N GLY A 11 -13.24 8.61 11.01
CA GLY A 11 -13.91 8.02 12.17
C GLY A 11 -14.94 8.96 12.81
N LEU A 12 -14.55 10.22 13.00
CA LEU A 12 -15.46 11.26 13.51
C LEU A 12 -16.62 11.54 12.54
N GLN A 13 -16.34 11.62 11.24
CA GLN A 13 -17.36 11.94 10.24
C GLN A 13 -18.35 10.78 10.04
N ILE A 14 -17.89 9.54 10.04
CA ILE A 14 -18.78 8.38 9.92
C ILE A 14 -19.60 8.19 11.18
N GLY A 15 -19.00 8.39 12.37
CA GLY A 15 -19.74 8.42 13.64
C GLY A 15 -20.84 9.46 13.59
N ALA A 16 -20.52 10.72 13.25
CA ALA A 16 -21.51 11.79 13.15
C ALA A 16 -22.62 11.53 12.11
N LEU A 17 -22.29 10.79 11.05
CA LEU A 17 -23.23 10.44 9.98
C LEU A 17 -24.19 9.31 10.38
N THR A 18 -23.74 8.37 11.20
CA THR A 18 -24.54 7.20 11.60
C THR A 18 -25.30 7.37 12.90
N ILE A 19 -25.11 8.47 13.63
CA ILE A 19 -25.89 8.80 14.85
C ILE A 19 -27.39 8.68 14.58
N GLY A 20 -28.08 7.92 15.44
CA GLY A 20 -29.54 7.70 15.34
C GLY A 20 -29.99 6.78 14.20
N THR A 21 -29.06 6.19 13.45
CA THR A 21 -29.36 5.12 12.48
C THR A 21 -29.15 3.74 13.12
N ARG A 22 -29.70 2.69 12.52
CA ARG A 22 -29.41 1.29 12.93
C ARG A 22 -27.93 0.88 12.78
N TYR A 23 -27.10 1.76 12.23
CA TYR A 23 -25.68 1.57 11.93
C TYR A 23 -24.79 2.48 12.78
N GLU A 24 -25.31 2.99 13.88
CA GLU A 24 -24.52 3.77 14.84
C GLU A 24 -23.30 2.97 15.33
N ILE A 25 -22.20 3.68 15.58
CA ILE A 25 -20.94 3.08 16.04
C ILE A 25 -21.00 3.04 17.56
N ASN A 26 -21.62 1.99 18.10
CA ASN A 26 -21.66 1.75 19.54
C ASN A 26 -20.69 0.62 19.90
N SER A 27 -19.87 0.83 20.93
CA SER A 27 -18.83 -0.08 21.40
C SER A 27 -19.36 -1.47 21.79
N GLU A 28 -20.66 -1.60 22.07
CA GLU A 28 -21.34 -2.84 22.43
C GLU A 28 -21.93 -3.61 21.23
N SER A 29 -21.91 -3.01 20.02
CA SER A 29 -22.63 -3.53 18.84
C SER A 29 -21.74 -4.16 17.77
N GLU A 30 -20.41 -4.14 17.94
CA GLU A 30 -19.47 -4.65 16.94
C GLU A 30 -19.65 -6.16 16.65
N GLU A 31 -20.18 -6.93 17.60
CA GLU A 31 -20.40 -8.38 17.45
C GLU A 31 -21.57 -8.75 16.51
N THR A 32 -22.40 -7.79 16.06
CA THR A 32 -23.62 -8.08 15.25
C THR A 32 -23.73 -7.26 13.96
N MET A 33 -22.63 -6.68 13.48
CA MET A 33 -22.66 -5.97 12.18
C MET A 33 -22.77 -6.95 11.01
N ASP A 34 -23.73 -6.70 10.13
CA ASP A 34 -23.90 -7.45 8.88
C ASP A 34 -22.62 -7.36 8.01
N ASN A 35 -22.23 -8.48 7.40
CA ASN A 35 -21.06 -8.58 6.51
C ASN A 35 -21.13 -7.56 5.36
N THR A 36 -22.35 -7.21 4.90
CA THR A 36 -22.52 -6.18 3.87
C THR A 36 -22.11 -4.79 4.38
N GLU A 37 -22.39 -4.50 5.64
CA GLU A 37 -22.09 -3.22 6.27
C GLU A 37 -20.59 -3.06 6.51
N VAL A 38 -19.91 -4.12 6.94
CA VAL A 38 -18.45 -4.15 7.07
C VAL A 38 -17.78 -3.80 5.74
N ARG A 39 -18.26 -4.40 4.63
CA ARG A 39 -17.75 -4.11 3.28
C ARG A 39 -18.03 -2.68 2.85
N ILE A 40 -19.22 -2.16 3.12
CA ILE A 40 -19.57 -0.76 2.82
C ILE A 40 -18.65 0.19 3.58
N ARG A 41 -18.44 0.00 4.88
CA ARG A 41 -17.55 0.84 5.68
C ARG A 41 -16.10 0.78 5.21
N MET A 42 -15.61 -0.40 4.84
CA MET A 42 -14.27 -0.55 4.27
C MET A 42 -14.13 0.23 2.96
N ILE A 43 -15.12 0.16 2.07
CA ILE A 43 -15.13 0.93 0.82
C ILE A 43 -15.26 2.43 1.10
N MET A 44 -16.09 2.84 2.06
CA MET A 44 -16.20 4.24 2.47
C MET A 44 -14.84 4.78 2.93
N TYR A 45 -14.13 4.02 3.75
CA TYR A 45 -12.78 4.39 4.20
C TYR A 45 -11.82 4.52 3.02
N ASN A 46 -11.77 3.54 2.12
CA ASN A 46 -10.89 3.56 0.95
C ASN A 46 -11.20 4.75 0.03
N LEU A 47 -12.48 5.00 -0.26
CA LEU A 47 -12.93 6.13 -1.07
C LEU A 47 -12.61 7.46 -0.41
N TRP A 48 -12.77 7.56 0.91
CA TRP A 48 -12.40 8.75 1.68
C TRP A 48 -10.91 9.05 1.55
N MET A 49 -10.07 8.05 1.80
CA MET A 49 -8.62 8.20 1.70
C MET A 49 -8.17 8.58 0.29
N ASP A 50 -8.78 7.98 -0.73
CA ASP A 50 -8.48 8.27 -2.13
C ASP A 50 -8.98 9.67 -2.55
N ALA A 51 -10.17 10.09 -2.14
CA ALA A 51 -10.70 11.42 -2.44
C ALA A 51 -9.84 12.53 -1.80
N GLN A 52 -9.39 12.34 -0.57
CA GLN A 52 -8.58 13.32 0.17
C GLN A 52 -7.10 13.30 -0.21
N SER A 53 -6.64 12.27 -0.93
CA SER A 53 -5.22 12.07 -1.24
C SER A 53 -4.59 13.20 -2.06
N LYS A 54 -5.34 13.86 -2.95
CA LYS A 54 -4.85 15.04 -3.70
C LYS A 54 -4.56 16.24 -2.79
N LYS A 55 -5.47 16.55 -1.86
CA LYS A 55 -5.25 17.63 -0.88
C LYS A 55 -4.04 17.33 0.00
N LEU A 56 -3.86 16.05 0.37
CA LEU A 56 -2.69 15.61 1.11
C LEU A 56 -1.41 15.77 0.28
N ALA A 57 -1.41 15.34 -0.99
CA ALA A 57 -0.30 15.47 -1.92
C ALA A 57 0.13 16.94 -2.10
N ASP A 58 -0.83 17.84 -2.31
CA ASP A 58 -0.58 19.28 -2.42
C ASP A 58 0.00 19.86 -1.13
N SER A 59 -0.50 19.42 0.03
CA SER A 59 0.01 19.87 1.32
C SER A 59 1.44 19.39 1.58
N LEU A 60 1.78 18.15 1.18
CA LEU A 60 3.13 17.60 1.28
C LEU A 60 4.08 18.32 0.33
N LYS A 61 3.64 18.59 -0.90
CA LYS A 61 4.43 19.34 -1.89
C LYS A 61 4.79 20.74 -1.39
N ARG A 62 3.88 21.43 -0.72
CA ARG A 62 4.15 22.75 -0.11
C ARG A 62 5.17 22.68 1.02
N LYS A 63 5.11 21.61 1.82
CA LYS A 63 6.04 21.36 2.94
C LYS A 63 7.36 20.73 2.51
N GLN A 64 7.49 20.35 1.24
CA GLN A 64 8.66 19.63 0.73
C GLN A 64 9.94 20.43 0.92
N ALA A 65 9.92 21.72 0.57
CA ALA A 65 11.09 22.58 0.68
C ALA A 65 11.54 22.72 2.14
N GLU A 66 10.61 23.04 3.04
CA GLU A 66 10.85 23.16 4.48
C GLU A 66 11.36 21.84 5.09
N HIS A 67 10.77 20.71 4.70
CA HIS A 67 11.21 19.40 5.18
C HIS A 67 12.63 19.05 4.71
N PHE A 68 12.97 19.37 3.46
CA PHE A 68 14.31 19.12 2.94
C PHE A 68 15.35 20.06 3.55
N GLU A 69 14.98 21.31 3.82
CA GLU A 69 15.81 22.27 4.55
C GLU A 69 16.13 21.76 5.96
N GLN A 70 15.13 21.28 6.71
CA GLN A 70 15.32 20.67 8.04
C GLN A 70 16.25 19.44 7.99
N LEU A 71 16.15 18.60 6.95
CA LEU A 71 17.05 17.45 6.77
C LEU A 71 18.50 17.90 6.56
N TYR A 72 18.71 18.98 5.81
CA TYR A 72 20.04 19.57 5.63
C TYR A 72 20.55 20.21 6.92
N GLU A 73 19.74 21.00 7.62
CA GLU A 73 20.12 21.59 8.92
C GLU A 73 20.50 20.52 9.93
N PHE A 74 19.73 19.42 10.02
CA PHE A 74 20.07 18.26 10.84
C PHE A 74 21.42 17.66 10.44
N SER A 75 21.69 17.54 9.14
CA SER A 75 22.97 17.02 8.64
C SER A 75 24.19 17.84 9.05
N TYR A 76 24.03 19.17 9.15
CA TYR A 76 25.07 20.08 9.62
C TYR A 76 25.14 20.16 11.16
N GLY A 77 24.01 20.00 11.86
CA GLY A 77 23.95 20.03 13.32
C GLY A 77 24.56 18.80 13.99
N VAL A 78 24.46 17.61 13.37
CA VAL A 78 24.97 16.35 13.93
C VAL A 78 26.51 16.35 14.12
N SER A 79 27.26 17.13 13.36
CA SER A 79 28.72 17.23 13.55
C SER A 79 29.15 18.09 14.75
N MET A 80 28.23 18.83 15.38
CA MET A 80 28.56 19.82 16.42
C MET A 80 28.25 19.35 17.85
N TYR A 81 27.43 18.30 18.02
CA TYR A 81 26.94 17.86 19.34
C TYR A 81 27.62 16.61 19.91
N ASP A 82 28.48 15.93 19.14
CA ASP A 82 29.08 14.66 19.55
C ASP A 82 30.62 14.78 19.62
N THR A 83 31.12 15.48 20.64
CA THR A 83 32.56 15.57 20.93
C THR A 83 33.09 14.38 21.73
N GLU A 84 32.23 13.48 22.23
CA GLU A 84 32.62 12.43 23.18
C GLU A 84 32.35 10.99 22.71
N GLN A 85 31.51 10.75 21.70
CA GLN A 85 31.33 9.40 21.15
C GLN A 85 31.87 9.31 19.73
N TYR A 86 33.02 8.63 19.62
CA TYR A 86 33.69 8.25 18.39
C TYR A 86 32.89 7.18 17.61
N THR A 87 31.62 7.46 17.28
CA THR A 87 30.99 6.78 16.15
C THR A 87 31.26 7.64 14.93
N PRO A 88 32.08 7.18 13.96
CA PRO A 88 32.21 7.88 12.70
C PRO A 88 30.86 7.74 11.98
N ARG A 89 29.93 8.67 12.22
CA ARG A 89 28.78 8.88 11.34
C ARG A 89 29.34 9.49 10.07
N ASP A 90 29.84 8.62 9.20
CA ASP A 90 30.37 8.96 7.89
C ASP A 90 29.37 9.90 7.18
N ALA A 91 29.81 11.12 6.86
CA ALA A 91 29.00 12.10 6.17
C ALA A 91 28.44 11.52 4.84
N GLY A 92 29.15 10.57 4.24
CA GLY A 92 28.66 9.79 3.09
C GLY A 92 27.41 8.97 3.42
N SER A 93 27.36 8.28 4.56
CA SER A 93 26.19 7.51 5.01
C SER A 93 24.97 8.42 5.26
N LEU A 94 25.19 9.58 5.86
CA LEU A 94 24.13 10.53 6.13
C LEU A 94 23.60 11.20 4.86
N ALA A 95 24.48 11.52 3.91
CA ALA A 95 24.10 12.00 2.58
C ALA A 95 23.26 10.98 1.80
N LEU A 96 23.63 9.69 1.85
CA LEU A 96 22.83 8.61 1.26
C LEU A 96 21.42 8.54 1.87
N ARG A 97 21.30 8.62 3.21
CA ARG A 97 19.99 8.64 3.88
C ARG A 97 19.12 9.83 3.46
N ILE A 98 19.71 11.01 3.26
CA ILE A 98 18.98 12.19 2.77
C ILE A 98 18.50 11.97 1.34
N ILE A 99 19.32 11.37 0.48
CA ILE A 99 18.93 11.03 -0.89
C ILE A 99 17.77 10.03 -0.87
N ASP A 100 17.87 8.98 -0.04
CA ASP A 100 16.82 7.97 0.10
C ASP A 100 15.50 8.58 0.61
N GLU A 101 15.56 9.45 1.62
CA GLU A 101 14.38 10.14 2.16
C GLU A 101 13.72 11.04 1.10
N LYS A 102 14.51 11.76 0.30
CA LYS A 102 13.98 12.57 -0.81
C LYS A 102 13.27 11.72 -1.85
N GLN A 103 13.87 10.59 -2.23
CA GLN A 103 13.24 9.65 -3.18
C GLN A 103 11.98 9.03 -2.60
N ALA A 104 12.00 8.64 -1.32
CA ALA A 104 10.84 8.12 -0.61
C ALA A 104 9.71 9.15 -0.56
N PHE A 105 10.03 10.42 -0.31
CA PHE A 105 9.07 11.52 -0.30
C PHE A 105 8.40 11.71 -1.66
N ILE A 106 9.18 11.72 -2.75
CA ILE A 106 8.65 11.82 -4.13
C ILE A 106 7.72 10.65 -4.42
N LYS A 107 8.17 9.41 -4.18
CA LYS A 107 7.35 8.21 -4.37
C LYS A 107 6.07 8.24 -3.54
N ARG A 108 6.14 8.74 -2.30
CA ARG A 108 4.95 8.90 -1.45
C ARG A 108 3.95 9.86 -2.08
N ASN A 109 4.42 10.97 -2.63
CA ASN A 109 3.57 11.96 -3.28
C ASN A 109 2.92 11.41 -4.56
N GLU A 110 3.69 10.73 -5.41
CA GLU A 110 3.19 10.04 -6.62
C GLU A 110 2.11 9.02 -6.27
N ARG A 111 2.32 8.21 -5.22
CA ARG A 111 1.32 7.26 -4.73
C ARG A 111 0.01 7.93 -4.30
N LEU A 112 0.08 9.13 -3.72
CA LEU A 112 -1.12 9.88 -3.35
C LEU A 112 -1.85 10.41 -4.60
N ILE A 113 -1.13 10.85 -5.62
CA ILE A 113 -1.73 11.26 -6.89
C ILE A 113 -2.46 10.08 -7.54
N LEU A 114 -1.81 8.91 -7.63
CA LEU A 114 -2.42 7.69 -8.18
C LEU A 114 -3.66 7.25 -7.40
N ARG A 115 -3.67 7.41 -6.07
CA ARG A 115 -4.88 7.16 -5.25
C ARG A 115 -6.03 8.09 -5.64
N HIS A 116 -5.75 9.36 -5.88
CA HIS A 116 -6.78 10.29 -6.31
C HIS A 116 -7.30 9.95 -7.72
N GLU A 117 -6.42 9.59 -8.64
CA GLU A 117 -6.80 9.14 -9.98
C GLU A 117 -7.70 7.90 -9.92
N ARG A 118 -7.42 6.97 -8.99
CA ARG A 118 -8.31 5.83 -8.73
C ARG A 118 -9.69 6.28 -8.26
N PHE A 119 -9.80 7.25 -7.36
CA PHE A 119 -11.11 7.83 -6.97
C PHE A 119 -11.85 8.43 -8.16
N ILE A 120 -11.15 9.18 -9.02
CA ILE A 120 -11.73 9.75 -10.24
C ILE A 120 -12.19 8.64 -11.21
N LYS A 121 -11.39 7.58 -11.38
CA LYS A 121 -11.74 6.41 -12.20
C LYS A 121 -12.99 5.72 -11.67
N ILE A 122 -13.08 5.51 -10.36
CA ILE A 122 -14.25 4.90 -9.72
C ILE A 122 -15.47 5.78 -9.95
N THR A 123 -15.41 7.06 -9.59
CA THR A 123 -16.57 7.96 -9.70
C THR A 123 -17.02 8.20 -11.14
N ASN A 124 -16.10 8.21 -12.11
CA ASN A 124 -16.43 8.32 -13.54
C ASN A 124 -17.06 7.03 -14.12
N SER A 125 -16.89 5.89 -13.47
CA SER A 125 -17.51 4.63 -13.90
C SER A 125 -18.99 4.52 -13.51
N LEU A 126 -19.52 5.49 -12.75
CA LEU A 126 -20.88 5.48 -12.21
C LEU A 126 -21.81 6.43 -13.00
N ASP A 127 -23.12 6.24 -12.82
CA ASP A 127 -24.12 7.19 -13.29
C ASP A 127 -23.97 8.56 -12.63
N TYR A 128 -24.35 9.62 -13.36
CA TYR A 128 -24.12 11.01 -12.95
C TYR A 128 -24.67 11.33 -11.54
N SER A 129 -25.84 10.81 -11.19
CA SER A 129 -26.45 10.98 -9.87
C SER A 129 -25.60 10.34 -8.76
N SER A 130 -25.20 9.08 -8.91
CA SER A 130 -24.34 8.37 -7.97
C SER A 130 -22.96 9.00 -7.87
N LYS A 131 -22.34 9.35 -9.01
CA LYS A 131 -21.08 10.12 -9.06
C LYS A 131 -21.17 11.38 -8.22
N ARG A 132 -22.22 12.18 -8.42
CA ARG A 132 -22.42 13.44 -7.71
C ARG A 132 -22.52 13.22 -6.20
N ILE A 133 -23.27 12.22 -5.74
CA ILE A 133 -23.39 11.87 -4.32
C ILE A 133 -22.02 11.53 -3.73
N LEU A 134 -21.24 10.67 -4.38
CA LEU A 134 -19.92 10.27 -3.88
C LEU A 134 -18.94 11.45 -3.86
N VAL A 135 -18.91 12.28 -4.92
CA VAL A 135 -18.04 13.46 -5.00
C VAL A 135 -18.43 14.50 -3.94
N ASP A 136 -19.73 14.80 -3.80
CA ASP A 136 -20.23 15.76 -2.82
C ASP A 136 -19.87 15.33 -1.39
N TYR A 137 -19.98 14.03 -1.06
CA TYR A 137 -19.63 13.51 0.26
C TYR A 137 -18.11 13.40 0.48
N PHE A 138 -17.41 12.65 -0.39
CA PHE A 138 -16.01 12.28 -0.16
C PHE A 138 -15.02 13.39 -0.49
N GLU A 139 -15.28 14.22 -1.50
CA GLU A 139 -14.33 15.26 -1.92
C GLU A 139 -14.64 16.63 -1.28
N PHE A 140 -15.93 17.00 -1.29
CA PHE A 140 -16.41 18.29 -0.80
C PHE A 140 -16.92 18.27 0.65
N ARG A 141 -17.00 17.10 1.30
CA ARG A 141 -17.46 16.95 2.70
C ARG A 141 -18.85 17.55 2.94
N LYS A 142 -19.73 17.52 1.93
CA LYS A 142 -21.11 17.95 2.09
C LYS A 142 -21.86 16.94 2.94
N LYS A 143 -22.80 17.45 3.75
CA LYS A 143 -23.70 16.60 4.51
C LYS A 143 -24.64 15.88 3.54
N ILE A 144 -24.59 14.55 3.55
CA ILE A 144 -25.47 13.67 2.78
C ILE A 144 -26.14 12.73 3.78
N ASP A 145 -27.37 12.32 3.50
CA ASP A 145 -28.05 11.29 4.27
C ASP A 145 -27.33 9.94 4.17
N TYR A 146 -27.17 9.25 5.30
CA TYR A 146 -26.46 7.97 5.37
C TYR A 146 -27.14 6.91 4.52
N GLU A 147 -28.47 6.81 4.57
CA GLU A 147 -29.19 5.77 3.83
C GLU A 147 -29.04 5.96 2.32
N LEU A 148 -29.09 7.21 1.85
CA LEU A 148 -28.83 7.55 0.45
C LEU A 148 -27.41 7.17 0.02
N LEU A 149 -26.41 7.50 0.84
CA LEU A 149 -25.01 7.16 0.57
C LEU A 149 -24.81 5.63 0.55
N ARG A 150 -25.36 4.95 1.55
CA ARG A 150 -25.31 3.50 1.71
C ARG A 150 -25.95 2.79 0.52
N ASN A 151 -27.14 3.21 0.11
CA ASN A 151 -27.84 2.63 -1.04
C ASN A 151 -27.06 2.85 -2.34
N THR A 152 -26.45 4.02 -2.49
CA THR A 152 -25.57 4.33 -3.64
C THR A 152 -24.35 3.41 -3.68
N LEU A 153 -23.68 3.20 -2.53
CA LEU A 153 -22.53 2.29 -2.42
C LEU A 153 -22.94 0.83 -2.63
N THR A 154 -24.08 0.42 -2.08
CA THR A 154 -24.60 -0.95 -2.21
C THR A 154 -24.91 -1.28 -3.68
N LYS A 155 -25.52 -0.34 -4.42
CA LYS A 155 -25.81 -0.48 -5.86
C LYS A 155 -24.55 -0.74 -6.68
N HIS A 156 -23.44 -0.09 -6.31
CA HIS A 156 -22.20 -0.08 -7.09
C HIS A 156 -21.04 -0.88 -6.47
N LEU A 157 -21.31 -1.60 -5.38
CA LEU A 157 -20.31 -2.27 -4.54
C LEU A 157 -19.34 -3.14 -5.36
N LYS A 158 -19.89 -4.03 -6.19
CA LYS A 158 -19.12 -4.96 -7.01
C LYS A 158 -18.21 -4.26 -8.03
N THR A 159 -18.68 -3.14 -8.59
CA THR A 159 -17.90 -2.35 -9.56
C THR A 159 -16.72 -1.69 -8.88
N ILE A 160 -16.97 -1.09 -7.72
CA ILE A 160 -15.95 -0.41 -6.91
C ILE A 160 -14.89 -1.42 -6.44
N GLU A 161 -15.32 -2.55 -5.87
CA GLU A 161 -14.41 -3.61 -5.40
C GLU A 161 -13.56 -4.18 -6.53
N ARG A 162 -14.14 -4.36 -7.73
CA ARG A 162 -13.36 -4.83 -8.89
C ARG A 162 -12.24 -3.85 -9.25
N ILE A 163 -12.50 -2.54 -9.21
CA ILE A 163 -11.47 -1.55 -9.50
C ILE A 163 -10.37 -1.58 -8.45
N TYR A 164 -10.72 -1.71 -7.17
CA TYR A 164 -9.73 -1.87 -6.10
C TYR A 164 -8.90 -3.14 -6.27
N LYS A 165 -9.54 -4.27 -6.60
CA LYS A 165 -8.84 -5.55 -6.81
C LYS A 165 -7.86 -5.47 -7.98
N VAL A 166 -8.28 -4.93 -9.13
CA VAL A 166 -7.39 -4.77 -10.30
C VAL A 166 -6.18 -3.90 -9.98
N ASP A 167 -6.35 -2.87 -9.15
CA ASP A 167 -5.26 -1.99 -8.73
C ASP A 167 -4.32 -2.65 -7.69
N GLU A 168 -4.81 -3.61 -6.91
CA GLU A 168 -3.98 -4.46 -6.04
C GLU A 168 -3.18 -5.47 -6.86
N ASP A 169 -3.86 -6.22 -7.74
CA ASP A 169 -3.24 -7.23 -8.62
C ASP A 169 -2.14 -6.58 -9.49
N SER A 170 -2.35 -5.36 -9.99
CA SER A 170 -1.35 -4.62 -10.77
C SER A 170 -0.12 -4.26 -9.93
N LYS A 171 -0.28 -3.89 -8.66
CA LYS A 171 0.84 -3.52 -7.78
C LYS A 171 1.65 -4.73 -7.35
N GLU A 172 0.99 -5.87 -7.16
CA GLU A 172 1.64 -7.15 -6.89
C GLU A 172 2.48 -7.57 -8.11
N SER A 173 1.90 -7.50 -9.32
CA SER A 173 2.64 -7.80 -10.56
C SER A 173 3.82 -6.84 -10.79
N ASP A 174 3.68 -5.54 -10.51
CA ASP A 174 4.79 -4.59 -10.63
C ASP A 174 5.90 -4.83 -9.58
N ALA A 175 5.54 -5.36 -8.40
CA ALA A 175 6.51 -5.73 -7.38
C ALA A 175 7.29 -6.98 -7.80
N ASP A 176 6.60 -8.01 -8.29
CA ASP A 176 7.21 -9.23 -8.82
C ASP A 176 8.16 -8.91 -9.98
N ASN A 177 7.75 -8.06 -10.92
CA ASN A 177 8.58 -7.65 -12.05
C ASN A 177 9.85 -6.91 -11.60
N ARG A 178 9.76 -6.07 -10.55
CA ARG A 178 10.95 -5.39 -9.99
C ARG A 178 11.87 -6.36 -9.27
N GLU A 179 11.33 -7.34 -8.58
CA GLU A 179 12.14 -8.39 -7.96
C GLU A 179 12.86 -9.20 -9.03
N ASP A 180 12.17 -9.61 -10.09
CA ASP A 180 12.76 -10.26 -11.27
C ASP A 180 13.91 -9.42 -11.86
N GLU A 181 13.70 -8.12 -12.10
CA GLU A 181 14.74 -7.22 -12.62
C GLU A 181 15.96 -7.06 -11.68
N LEU A 182 15.73 -7.05 -10.36
CA LEU A 182 16.81 -6.96 -9.37
C LEU A 182 17.62 -8.24 -9.30
N GLN A 183 16.95 -9.41 -9.36
CA GLN A 183 17.61 -10.70 -9.37
C GLN A 183 18.42 -10.90 -10.66
N ASP A 184 17.88 -10.47 -11.80
CA ASP A 184 18.59 -10.48 -13.09
C ASP A 184 19.87 -9.62 -13.05
N LYS A 185 19.82 -8.44 -12.41
CA LYS A 185 21.02 -7.61 -12.20
C LYS A 185 22.08 -8.27 -11.31
N LEU A 186 21.66 -9.17 -10.41
CA LEU A 186 22.54 -9.98 -9.58
C LEU A 186 23.00 -11.28 -10.30
N GLY A 187 22.63 -11.47 -11.57
CA GLY A 187 22.95 -12.66 -12.35
C GLY A 187 22.18 -13.91 -11.92
N ARG A 188 21.11 -13.74 -11.13
CA ARG A 188 20.28 -14.83 -10.62
C ARG A 188 19.06 -15.01 -11.51
N LYS A 189 18.77 -16.26 -11.86
CA LYS A 189 17.61 -16.62 -12.67
C LYS A 189 16.56 -17.32 -11.81
N ARG A 190 15.30 -17.18 -12.23
CA ARG A 190 14.15 -17.82 -11.61
C ARG A 190 14.08 -19.30 -12.00
N TYR A 191 14.15 -20.17 -11.00
CA TYR A 191 13.98 -21.63 -11.15
C TYR A 191 12.75 -22.10 -10.37
N LEU A 192 11.99 -23.04 -10.95
CA LEU A 192 10.84 -23.64 -10.28
C LEU A 192 11.28 -24.91 -9.53
N ILE A 193 11.35 -24.84 -8.21
CA ILE A 193 11.73 -25.95 -7.33
C ILE A 193 10.54 -26.26 -6.42
N ASN A 194 10.03 -27.49 -6.43
CA ASN A 194 8.88 -27.92 -5.61
C ASN A 194 7.65 -26.99 -5.72
N ARG A 195 7.34 -26.52 -6.94
CA ARG A 195 6.27 -25.55 -7.25
C ARG A 195 6.44 -24.16 -6.63
N ARG A 196 7.64 -23.82 -6.16
CA ARG A 196 8.00 -22.49 -5.69
C ARG A 196 9.06 -21.89 -6.62
N ASN A 197 8.97 -20.58 -6.83
CA ASN A 197 10.00 -19.85 -7.57
C ASN A 197 11.16 -19.56 -6.62
N VAL A 198 12.37 -19.93 -7.03
CA VAL A 198 13.61 -19.70 -6.29
C VAL A 198 14.60 -19.04 -7.23
N TYR A 199 15.18 -17.92 -6.81
CA TYR A 199 16.21 -17.22 -7.56
C TYR A 199 17.59 -17.75 -7.17
N MET A 200 18.32 -18.27 -8.14
CA MET A 200 19.67 -18.81 -7.95
C MET A 200 20.56 -18.37 -9.10
N THR A 201 21.87 -18.30 -8.86
CA THR A 201 22.80 -18.23 -9.99
C THR A 201 22.79 -19.55 -10.76
N PRO A 202 23.17 -19.57 -12.05
CA PRO A 202 23.26 -20.81 -12.81
C PRO A 202 24.15 -21.88 -12.16
N GLU A 203 25.21 -21.45 -11.47
CA GLU A 203 26.14 -22.34 -10.75
C GLU A 203 25.49 -22.95 -9.50
N GLU A 204 24.80 -22.14 -8.70
CA GLU A 204 24.03 -22.62 -7.53
C GLU A 204 22.95 -23.62 -7.93
N TYR A 205 22.30 -23.40 -9.07
CA TYR A 205 21.27 -24.30 -9.58
C TYR A 205 21.84 -25.67 -9.97
N VAL A 206 23.00 -25.73 -10.61
CA VAL A 206 23.67 -26.99 -10.96
C VAL A 206 23.99 -27.79 -9.69
N VAL A 207 24.58 -27.14 -8.68
CA VAL A 207 24.89 -27.77 -7.39
C VAL A 207 23.62 -28.28 -6.69
N HIS A 208 22.52 -27.51 -6.74
CA HIS A 208 21.24 -27.94 -6.18
C HIS A 208 20.65 -29.15 -6.91
N SER A 209 20.67 -29.14 -8.24
CA SER A 209 20.16 -30.24 -9.07
C SER A 209 20.95 -31.54 -8.84
N GLU A 210 22.28 -31.44 -8.72
CA GLU A 210 23.14 -32.59 -8.43
C GLU A 210 22.88 -33.16 -7.03
N LYS A 211 22.67 -32.30 -6.02
CA LYS A 211 22.28 -32.73 -4.68
C LYS A 211 20.92 -33.43 -4.68
N GLU A 212 19.89 -32.87 -5.33
CA GLU A 212 18.58 -33.52 -5.43
C GLU A 212 18.65 -34.87 -6.15
N LYS A 213 19.46 -34.97 -7.22
CA LYS A 213 19.70 -36.25 -7.89
C LYS A 213 20.38 -37.25 -6.96
N ALA A 214 21.42 -36.84 -6.23
CA ALA A 214 22.12 -37.71 -5.29
C ALA A 214 21.21 -38.17 -4.13
N GLU A 215 20.37 -37.29 -3.61
CA GLU A 215 19.37 -37.61 -2.57
C GLU A 215 18.29 -38.55 -3.10
N ARG A 216 17.80 -38.34 -4.32
CA ARG A 216 16.88 -39.28 -4.98
C ARG A 216 17.51 -40.65 -5.17
N ILE A 217 18.75 -40.72 -5.68
CA ILE A 217 19.47 -41.98 -5.85
C ILE A 217 19.56 -42.73 -4.51
N LYS A 218 20.01 -42.04 -3.45
CA LYS A 218 20.08 -42.62 -2.09
C LYS A 218 18.71 -43.11 -1.60
N PHE A 219 17.65 -42.37 -1.88
CA PHE A 219 16.29 -42.78 -1.53
C PHE A 219 15.86 -44.05 -2.28
N TYR A 220 16.08 -44.13 -3.59
CA TYR A 220 15.76 -45.32 -4.39
C TYR A 220 16.58 -46.54 -3.97
N GLU A 221 17.87 -46.36 -3.65
CA GLU A 221 18.74 -47.41 -3.10
C GLU A 221 18.25 -47.90 -1.74
N GLN A 222 17.78 -47.01 -0.86
CA GLN A 222 17.24 -47.39 0.46
C GLN A 222 15.90 -48.13 0.37
N VAL A 223 15.08 -47.83 -0.65
CA VAL A 223 13.76 -48.44 -0.83
C VAL A 223 13.80 -49.67 -1.76
N GLY A 224 14.97 -50.01 -2.32
CA GLY A 224 15.16 -51.20 -3.16
C GLY A 224 14.46 -51.12 -4.52
N LEU A 225 14.23 -49.91 -5.04
CA LEU A 225 13.55 -49.65 -6.30
C LEU A 225 14.57 -49.13 -7.33
N SER A 226 14.45 -49.56 -8.60
CA SER A 226 15.25 -48.98 -9.69
C SER A 226 14.73 -47.59 -10.04
N MET A 227 15.63 -46.62 -10.26
CA MET A 227 15.24 -45.29 -10.73
C MET A 227 14.46 -45.37 -12.05
N PRO A 228 13.35 -44.62 -12.20
CA PRO A 228 12.70 -44.41 -13.49
C PRO A 228 13.47 -43.42 -14.39
#